data_AF-A0A8S8YFC9-F1
#
_entry.id   AF-A0A8S8YFC9-F1
#
_cell.length_a   1.000
_cell.length_b   1.000
_cell.length_c   1.000
_cell.angle_alpha   90.00
_cell.angle_beta   90.00
_cell.angle_gamma   90.00
#
_symmetry.space_group_name_H-M   'P 1'
#
loop_
_entity.id
_entity.type
_entity.pdbx_description
1 polymer ?
#
loop_
_entity_poly.entity_id
_entity_poly.type
_entity_poly.pdbx_seq_one_letter_code
_entity_poly.pdbx_strand_id
1 'polypeptide(L)'
;MTMWCAIRTYAAHADELGNARQERPIFFTKPDGCLSSEETIDVSGHDGEIHHEVELVLRLDESEAVSHIAVGLDLTDRAAQREARPEGLPGRAARPSGERRESEALSRGQRTLPA
;
A
#
# COMPACT_ATOMS: atom_id res chain seq x y z
N MET A 1 -9.88 1.37 12.96
CA MET A 1 -10.12 0.07 12.31
C MET A 1 -8.91 -0.23 11.44
N THR A 2 -7.96 -1.00 11.94
CA THR A 2 -6.69 -1.22 11.24
C THR A 2 -6.89 -2.06 9.98
N MET A 3 -6.56 -1.49 8.82
CA MET A 3 -6.53 -2.21 7.55
C MET A 3 -5.15 -2.83 7.36
N TRP A 4 -5.12 -4.15 7.13
CA TRP A 4 -3.92 -4.91 6.80
C TRP A 4 -3.89 -5.18 5.31
N CYS A 5 -2.78 -4.82 4.66
CA CYS A 5 -2.57 -4.97 3.24
C CYS A 5 -1.39 -5.93 3.02
N ALA A 6 -1.48 -6.80 2.02
CA ALA A 6 -0.42 -7.74 1.67
C ALA A 6 0.22 -7.33 0.35
N ILE A 7 1.55 -7.31 0.27
CA ILE A 7 2.27 -6.95 -0.95
C ILE A 7 2.88 -8.18 -1.63
N ARG A 8 3.09 -8.07 -2.94
CA ARG A 8 3.75 -9.11 -3.78
C ARG A 8 3.05 -10.47 -3.71
N THR A 9 1.74 -10.44 -3.53
CA THR A 9 0.84 -11.60 -3.53
C THR A 9 0.65 -12.16 -4.94
N TYR A 10 0.69 -11.29 -5.96
CA TYR A 10 0.63 -11.68 -7.36
C TYR A 10 2.03 -11.81 -7.95
N ALA A 11 2.35 -13.03 -8.40
CA ALA A 11 3.61 -13.39 -9.04
C ALA A 11 4.00 -12.46 -10.19
N ALA A 12 3.05 -12.17 -11.09
CA ALA A 12 3.30 -11.30 -12.25
C ALA A 12 3.65 -9.86 -11.84
N HIS A 13 3.01 -9.33 -10.79
CA HIS A 13 3.29 -7.99 -10.28
C HIS A 13 4.65 -7.92 -9.56
N ALA A 14 5.06 -9.00 -8.87
CA ALA A 14 6.41 -9.07 -8.32
C ALA A 14 7.48 -8.99 -9.43
N ASP A 15 7.27 -9.72 -10.53
CA ASP A 15 8.17 -9.76 -11.69
C ASP A 15 8.21 -8.39 -12.41
N GLU A 16 7.05 -7.74 -12.63
CA GLU A 16 6.92 -6.39 -13.21
C GLU A 16 7.78 -5.36 -12.47
N LEU A 17 7.79 -5.44 -11.14
CA LEU A 17 8.51 -4.53 -10.28
C LEU A 17 9.97 -4.96 -10.02
N GLY A 18 10.45 -6.02 -10.67
CA GLY A 18 11.80 -6.56 -10.52
C GLY A 18 12.10 -7.09 -9.12
N ASN A 19 11.09 -7.51 -8.35
CA ASN A 19 11.26 -8.04 -7.01
C ASN A 19 11.33 -9.57 -7.04
N ALA A 20 12.10 -10.16 -6.12
CA ALA A 20 12.03 -11.58 -5.88
C ALA A 20 10.64 -11.98 -5.38
N ARG A 21 10.16 -13.15 -5.81
CA ARG A 21 8.96 -13.78 -5.25
C ARG A 21 9.19 -14.07 -3.77
N GLN A 22 8.16 -13.84 -2.97
CA GLN A 22 8.25 -14.01 -1.52
C GLN A 22 7.72 -15.39 -1.13
N GLU A 23 8.42 -16.09 -0.24
CA GLU A 23 7.94 -17.37 0.31
C GLU A 23 6.86 -17.18 1.39
N ARG A 24 6.77 -15.98 1.96
CA ARG A 24 5.79 -15.58 2.97
C ARG A 24 5.17 -14.24 2.60
N PRO A 25 3.89 -14.02 2.92
CA PRO A 25 3.26 -12.72 2.71
C PRO A 25 3.96 -11.65 3.56
N ILE A 26 4.18 -10.49 2.96
CA ILE A 26 4.63 -9.28 3.66
C ILE A 26 3.41 -8.41 3.85
N PHE A 27 3.19 -7.95 5.07
CA PHE A 27 2.07 -7.10 5.42
C PHE A 27 2.51 -5.70 5.81
N PHE A 28 1.68 -4.72 5.48
CA PHE A 28 1.74 -3.35 5.99
C PHE A 28 0.34 -2.91 6.41
N THR A 29 0.25 -1.79 7.11
CA THR A 29 -1.03 -1.22 7.54
C THR A 29 -1.27 0.13 6.91
N LYS A 30 -2.54 0.39 6.54
CA LYS A 30 -3.02 1.72 6.16
C LYS A 30 -3.82 2.31 7.32
N PRO A 31 -3.66 3.62 7.60
CA PRO A 31 -4.47 4.28 8.62
C PRO A 31 -5.92 4.43 8.16
N ASP A 32 -6.86 4.55 9.11
CA ASP A 32 -8.30 4.68 8.84
C ASP A 32 -8.65 5.81 7.87
N GLY A 33 -7.90 6.92 7.91
CA GLY A 33 -8.13 8.10 7.07
C GLY A 33 -7.87 7.89 5.57
N CYS A 34 -7.34 6.73 5.17
CA CYS A 34 -7.14 6.35 3.78
C CYS A 34 -8.37 5.70 3.14
N LEU A 35 -9.39 5.33 3.91
CA LEU A 35 -10.59 4.68 3.39
C LEU A 35 -11.54 5.73 2.81
N SER A 36 -11.92 5.54 1.55
CA SER A 36 -12.94 6.32 0.87
C SER A 36 -13.95 5.40 0.19
N SER A 37 -15.23 5.76 0.26
CA SER A 37 -16.32 5.14 -0.50
C SER A 37 -16.90 6.08 -1.56
N GLU A 38 -16.19 7.18 -1.85
CA GLU A 38 -16.59 8.13 -2.89
C GLU A 38 -16.51 7.49 -4.28
N GLU A 39 -17.43 7.85 -5.16
CA GLU A 39 -17.43 7.38 -6.56
C GLU A 39 -16.23 7.93 -7.34
N THR A 40 -15.77 9.12 -6.98
CA THR A 40 -14.62 9.79 -7.60
C THR A 40 -13.58 10.12 -6.54
N ILE A 41 -12.32 9.76 -6.82
CA ILE A 41 -11.17 10.14 -6.00
C ILE A 41 -10.42 11.25 -6.75
N ASP A 42 -10.47 12.47 -6.22
CA ASP A 42 -9.71 13.60 -6.77
C ASP A 42 -8.25 13.52 -6.32
N VAL A 43 -7.35 13.35 -7.29
CA VAL A 43 -5.89 13.30 -7.08
C VAL A 43 -5.19 14.55 -7.61
N SER A 44 -5.94 15.55 -8.09
CA SER A 44 -5.40 16.75 -8.75
C SER A 44 -4.53 17.61 -7.82
N GLY A 45 -4.72 17.52 -6.51
CA GLY A 45 -3.90 18.18 -5.49
C GLY A 45 -2.59 17.47 -5.16
N HIS A 46 -2.30 16.31 -5.76
CA HIS A 46 -1.07 15.56 -5.52
C HIS A 46 -0.01 15.89 -6.57
N ASP A 47 1.16 16.35 -6.13
CA ASP A 47 2.31 16.56 -7.00
C ASP A 47 2.93 15.21 -7.39
N GLY A 48 2.86 14.84 -8.66
CA GLY A 48 3.53 13.65 -9.21
C GLY A 48 2.57 12.59 -9.72
N GLU A 49 2.96 11.32 -9.58
CA GLU A 49 2.25 10.19 -10.18
C GLU A 49 1.64 9.30 -9.10
N ILE A 50 0.34 9.05 -9.21
CA ILE A 50 -0.39 8.10 -8.40
C ILE A 50 -0.64 6.83 -9.21
N HIS A 51 -0.15 5.71 -8.71
CA HIS A 51 -0.39 4.38 -9.27
C HIS A 51 -1.67 3.81 -8.67
N HIS A 52 -2.44 3.09 -9.47
CA HIS A 52 -3.60 2.34 -8.98
C HIS A 52 -3.25 0.86 -8.94
N GLU A 53 -3.39 0.23 -7.78
CA GLU A 53 -3.25 -1.22 -7.60
C GLU A 53 -4.63 -1.79 -7.21
N VAL A 54 -5.21 -2.64 -8.06
CA VAL A 54 -6.55 -3.22 -7.83
C VAL A 54 -6.42 -4.43 -6.93
N GLU A 55 -7.14 -4.45 -5.81
CA GLU A 55 -6.99 -5.46 -4.77
C GLU A 55 -8.32 -6.08 -4.34
N LEU A 56 -8.26 -7.33 -3.86
CA LEU A 56 -9.37 -7.98 -3.19
C LEU A 56 -9.42 -7.54 -1.72
N VAL A 57 -10.52 -6.92 -1.31
CA VAL A 57 -10.71 -6.43 0.06
C VAL A 57 -11.63 -7.37 0.81
N LEU A 58 -11.18 -7.83 1.98
CA LEU A 58 -11.94 -8.72 2.86
C LEU A 58 -12.22 -7.99 4.18
N ARG A 59 -13.49 -7.99 4.60
CA ARG A 59 -13.87 -7.54 5.95
C ARG A 59 -14.10 -8.75 6.84
N LEU A 60 -13.32 -8.84 7.91
CA LEU A 60 -13.51 -9.86 8.94
C LEU A 60 -14.50 -9.38 10.01
N ASP A 61 -15.33 -10.28 10.51
CA ASP A 61 -16.15 -10.05 11.70
C ASP A 61 -15.40 -10.39 13.00
N GLU A 62 -16.09 -10.26 14.14
CA GLU A 62 -15.53 -10.56 15.48
C GLU A 62 -15.11 -12.02 15.66
N SER A 63 -15.57 -12.92 14.78
CA SER A 63 -15.16 -14.34 14.76
C SER A 63 -14.06 -14.64 13.75
N GLU A 64 -13.44 -13.59 13.18
CA GLU A 64 -12.43 -13.67 12.13
C GLU A 64 -12.93 -14.29 10.82
N ALA A 65 -14.25 -14.40 10.66
CA ALA A 65 -14.86 -14.91 9.44
C ALA A 65 -15.01 -13.79 8.40
N VAL A 66 -14.89 -14.13 7.11
CA VAL A 66 -15.13 -13.18 6.01
C VAL A 66 -16.61 -12.84 5.96
N SER A 67 -16.93 -11.63 6.39
CA SER A 67 -18.29 -11.10 6.39
C SER A 67 -18.66 -10.41 5.08
N HIS A 68 -17.70 -9.74 4.44
CA HIS A 68 -17.90 -9.00 3.19
C HIS A 68 -16.65 -9.10 2.30
N ILE A 69 -16.89 -8.98 1.00
CA ILE A 69 -15.86 -8.97 -0.05
C ILE A 69 -16.13 -7.77 -0.95
N ALA A 70 -15.07 -7.06 -1.31
CA ALA A 70 -15.11 -5.93 -2.24
C ALA A 70 -13.88 -5.91 -3.14
N VAL A 71 -13.94 -5.08 -4.19
CA VAL A 71 -12.76 -4.65 -4.96
C VAL A 71 -12.35 -3.29 -4.43
N GLY A 72 -11.07 -3.12 -4.13
CA GLY A 72 -10.49 -1.87 -3.66
C GLY A 72 -9.37 -1.38 -4.57
N LEU A 73 -9.03 -0.10 -4.41
CA LEU A 73 -7.87 0.52 -5.03
C LEU A 73 -6.85 0.88 -3.96
N ASP A 74 -5.68 0.25 -3.99
CA ASP A 74 -4.52 0.69 -3.21
C ASP A 74 -3.76 1.76 -4.01
N LEU A 75 -4.19 3.01 -3.86
CA LEU A 75 -3.55 4.15 -4.52
C LEU A 75 -2.16 4.40 -3.90
N THR A 76 -1.13 4.38 -4.73
CA THR A 76 0.26 4.46 -4.28
C THR A 76 0.98 5.62 -4.94
N ASP A 77 1.48 6.56 -4.14
CA ASP A 77 2.56 7.45 -4.61
C ASP A 77 3.83 6.61 -4.76
N ARG A 78 4.18 6.33 -6.01
CA ARG A 78 5.28 5.44 -6.33
C ARG A 78 6.64 6.09 -6.06
N ALA A 79 6.73 7.41 -6.16
CA ALA A 79 7.96 8.13 -5.87
C ALA A 79 8.25 8.08 -4.37
N ALA A 80 7.25 8.43 -3.54
CA ALA A 80 7.37 8.36 -2.09
C ALA A 80 7.62 6.92 -1.60
N GLN A 81 6.96 5.92 -2.18
CA GLN A 81 7.21 4.51 -1.84
C GLN A 81 8.68 4.12 -2.13
N ARG A 82 9.22 4.52 -3.28
CA ARG A 82 10.63 4.24 -3.64
C ARG A 82 11.62 4.89 -2.68
N GLU A 83 11.33 6.10 -2.21
CA GLU A 83 12.15 6.80 -1.21
C GLU A 83 12.05 6.14 0.18
N ALA A 84 10.86 5.67 0.54
CA ALA A 84 10.57 5.17 1.87
C ALA A 84 10.94 3.69 2.11
N ARG A 85 11.26 2.95 1.05
CA ARG A 85 11.69 1.55 1.16
C ARG A 85 12.90 1.45 2.08
N PRO A 86 12.80 0.74 3.23
CA PRO A 86 13.91 0.57 4.13
C PRO A 86 15.01 -0.26 3.45
N GLU A 87 16.24 0.05 3.82
CA GLU A 87 17.41 -0.69 3.38
C GLU A 87 17.31 -2.13 3.91
N GLY A 88 17.17 -3.11 3.01
CA GLY A 88 17.06 -4.53 3.38
C GLY A 88 16.08 -5.36 2.55
N LEU A 89 15.23 -4.74 1.71
CA LEU A 89 14.45 -5.51 0.74
C LEU A 89 15.36 -5.97 -0.42
N PRO A 90 15.29 -7.26 -0.84
CA PRO A 90 16.20 -7.80 -1.86
C PRO A 90 16.08 -7.02 -3.17
N GLY A 91 17.19 -6.44 -3.64
CA GLY A 91 17.26 -5.69 -4.91
C GLY A 91 18.18 -4.46 -4.97
N ARG A 92 18.75 -3.97 -3.85
CA ARG A 92 19.77 -2.90 -3.88
C ARG A 92 20.79 -3.03 -2.74
N ALA A 93 22.04 -2.71 -3.01
CA ALA A 93 23.16 -2.76 -2.06
C ALA A 93 22.89 -1.88 -0.82
N ALA A 94 23.26 -2.44 0.35
CA ALA A 94 23.04 -1.88 1.68
C ALA A 94 23.70 -0.50 1.90
N ARG A 95 22.95 0.39 2.54
CA ARG A 95 23.46 1.36 3.52
C ARG A 95 22.55 1.27 4.77
N PRO A 96 22.80 1.96 5.91
CA PRO A 96 22.01 1.75 7.13
C PRO A 96 21.24 3.00 7.61
N SER A 97 19.93 2.91 7.80
CA SER A 97 19.16 3.19 9.04
C SER A 97 17.64 3.40 8.82
N GLY A 98 16.83 2.65 9.58
CA GLY A 98 15.51 3.11 10.08
C GLY A 98 14.26 2.34 9.65
N GLU A 99 13.80 1.40 10.49
CA GLU A 99 12.59 0.55 10.36
C GLU A 99 11.23 1.29 10.48
N ARG A 100 11.12 2.57 10.13
CA ARG A 100 9.89 3.36 10.34
C ARG A 100 9.56 4.31 9.20
N ARG A 101 9.42 3.82 7.95
CA ARG A 101 9.10 4.73 6.82
C ARG A 101 8.05 4.25 5.82
N GLU A 102 7.69 2.97 5.73
CA GLU A 102 6.72 2.54 4.71
C GLU A 102 5.28 2.99 4.99
N SER A 103 4.79 2.87 6.24
CA SER A 103 3.41 3.22 6.59
C SER A 103 3.10 4.72 6.51
N GLU A 104 4.08 5.59 6.78
CA GLU A 104 3.91 7.05 6.72
C GLU A 104 4.07 7.63 5.30
N ALA A 105 4.86 7.01 4.43
CA ALA A 105 5.03 7.47 3.05
C ALA A 105 3.83 7.07 2.17
N LEU A 106 3.30 5.87 2.35
CA LEU A 106 2.08 5.40 1.66
C LEU A 106 0.81 6.15 2.09
N SER A 107 0.79 6.71 3.31
CA SER A 107 -0.34 7.52 3.80
C SER A 107 -0.21 9.02 3.47
N ARG A 108 0.98 9.52 3.12
CA ARG A 108 1.19 10.92 2.73
C ARG A 108 0.59 11.27 1.38
N GLY A 109 0.60 10.35 0.41
CA GLY A 109 0.00 10.55 -0.92
C GLY A 109 -1.54 10.52 -0.94
N GLN A 110 -2.19 10.29 0.20
CA GLN A 110 -3.65 10.14 0.32
C GLN A 110 -4.28 11.14 1.30
N ARG A 111 -3.53 12.13 1.78
CA ARG A 111 -4.14 13.26 2.50
C ARG A 111 -4.85 14.13 1.48
N THR A 112 -6.18 14.00 1.40
CA THR A 112 -7.02 15.09 0.94
C THR A 112 -6.67 16.30 1.81
N LEU A 113 -6.21 17.38 1.18
CA LEU A 113 -6.06 18.67 1.85
C LEU A 113 -7.46 19.09 2.36
N PRO A 114 -7.56 19.68 3.56
CA PRO A 114 -8.84 20.21 4.01
C PRO A 114 -9.32 21.29 3.03
N ALA A 115 -10.65 21.34 2.86
CA ALA A 115 -11.36 22.33 2.05
C ALA A 115 -10.96 23.78 2.37
#